data_AF-A0A7S9L0G1-F1
#
_entry.id   AF-A0A7S9L0G1-F1
#
_cell.length_a   1.000
_cell.length_b   1.000
_cell.length_c   1.000
_cell.angle_alpha   90.00
_cell.angle_beta   90.00
_cell.angle_gamma   90.00
#
_symmetry.space_group_name_H-M   'P 1'
#
loop_
_entity.id
_entity.type
_entity.pdbx_description
1 polymer ?
#
loop_
_entity_poly.entity_id
_entity_poly.type
_entity_poly.pdbx_seq_one_letter_code
_entity_poly.pdbx_strand_id
1 'polypeptide(L)' 'MTEIILKDDIEQRKIDALLNFLKSWDIDAEIKSTRPVIGEKSKEFSLSKGIWSDYDIEARELRHKAWKK' A
#
# COMPACT_ATOMS: atom_id res chain seq x y z
N MET A 1 6.27 -17.38 27.35
CA MET A 1 6.12 -16.60 26.10
C MET A 1 6.02 -15.14 26.50
N THR A 2 6.93 -14.30 26.03
CA THR A 2 7.10 -12.90 26.46
C THR A 2 6.92 -11.99 25.26
N GLU A 3 5.98 -11.04 25.32
CA GLU A 3 5.76 -10.05 24.26
C GLU A 3 6.40 -8.70 24.65
N ILE A 4 7.15 -8.12 23.72
CA ILE A 4 7.73 -6.79 23.84
C ILE A 4 6.91 -5.85 22.95
N ILE A 5 6.17 -4.92 23.56
CA ILE A 5 5.37 -3.93 22.84
C ILE A 5 6.16 -2.62 22.76
N LEU A 6 6.52 -2.22 21.55
CA LEU A 6 7.18 -0.94 21.27
C LEU A 6 6.10 0.13 21.11
N LYS A 7 6.09 1.15 21.99
CA LYS A 7 5.04 2.18 22.03
C LYS A 7 5.17 3.24 20.93
N ASP A 8 6.39 3.47 20.45
CA ASP A 8 6.69 4.53 19.51
C ASP A 8 7.09 3.98 18.14
N ASP A 9 7.04 4.85 17.13
CA ASP A 9 7.55 4.53 15.80
C ASP A 9 9.08 4.50 15.84
N ILE A 10 9.62 3.32 16.17
CA ILE A 10 11.05 3.11 16.28
C ILE A 10 11.64 2.88 14.89
N GLU A 11 12.74 3.56 14.60
CA GLU A 11 13.51 3.36 13.38
C GLU A 11 13.88 1.88 13.19
N GLN A 12 13.72 1.38 11.96
CA GLN A 12 13.98 -0.02 11.61
C GLN A 12 15.35 -0.50 12.07
N ARG A 13 16.38 0.35 11.97
CA ARG A 13 17.76 0.04 12.41
C ARG A 13 17.84 -0.37 13.88
N LYS A 14 17.04 0.24 14.75
CA LYS A 14 17.02 -0.07 16.19
C LYS A 14 16.29 -1.40 16.45
N ILE A 15 15.26 -1.70 15.67
CA ILE A 15 14.55 -2.99 15.71
C ILE A 15 15.49 -4.12 15.27
N ASP A 16 16.24 -3.91 14.18
CA ASP A 16 17.20 -4.88 13.67
C ASP A 16 18.32 -5.15 14.69
N ALA A 17 18.81 -4.11 15.38
CA ALA A 17 19.80 -4.27 16.44
C ALA A 17 19.25 -5.09 17.64
N LEU A 18 18.00 -4.85 18.02
CA LEU A 18 17.31 -5.61 19.07
C LEU A 18 17.15 -7.09 18.68
N LEU A 19 16.75 -7.39 17.45
CA LEU A 19 16.64 -8.75 16.95
C LEU A 19 17.98 -9.48 16.95
N ASN A 20 19.04 -8.81 16.49
CA ASN A 20 20.38 -9.40 16.49
C ASN A 20 20.87 -9.67 17.90
N PHE A 21 20.56 -8.78 18.85
CA PHE A 21 20.85 -9.01 20.25
C PHE A 21 20.09 -10.22 20.80
N LEU A 22 18.79 -10.33 20.57
CA LEU A 22 17.98 -11.47 21.03
C LEU A 22 18.45 -12.80 20.41
N LYS A 23 18.77 -12.80 19.12
CA LYS A 23 19.37 -13.95 18.43
C LYS A 23 20.71 -14.36 19.03
N SER A 24 21.55 -13.40 19.42
CA SER A 24 22.84 -13.72 20.05
C SER A 24 22.70 -14.42 21.39
N TRP A 25 21.53 -14.33 22.02
CA TRP A 25 21.19 -14.99 23.27
C TRP A 25 20.37 -16.27 23.05
N ASP A 26 20.29 -16.75 21.80
CA ASP A 26 19.52 -17.94 21.40
C ASP A 26 18.01 -17.81 21.72
N ILE A 27 17.50 -16.58 21.66
CA ILE A 27 16.08 -16.26 21.88
C ILE A 27 15.42 -16.07 20.52
N ASP A 28 14.50 -16.98 20.18
CA ASP A 28 13.63 -16.82 19.02
C ASP A 28 12.61 -15.71 19.25
N ALA A 29 12.65 -14.70 18.39
CA ALA A 29 11.78 -13.54 18.44
C ALA A 29 11.16 -13.27 17.06
N GLU A 30 9.85 -13.03 17.04
CA GLU A 30 9.08 -12.69 15.85
C GLU A 30 8.59 -11.23 15.94
N ILE A 31 8.67 -10.49 14.83
CA ILE A 31 8.13 -9.12 14.76
C ILE A 31 6.69 -9.20 14.26
N LYS A 32 5.73 -8.81 15.11
CA LYS A 32 4.37 -8.51 14.67
C LYS A 32 4.24 -6.99 14.44
N SER A 33 4.39 -6.56 13.19
CA SER A 33 4.10 -5.17 12.82
C SER A 33 2.62 -5.02 12.50
N THR A 34 1.91 -4.19 13.27
CA THR A 34 0.53 -3.79 13.00
C THR A 34 0.44 -2.55 12.10
N ARG A 35 1.56 -2.11 11.49
CA ARG A 35 1.51 -0.98 10.55
C ARG A 35 0.48 -1.32 9.46
N PRO A 36 -0.59 -0.52 9.30
CA PRO A 36 -1.53 -0.76 8.22
C PRO A 36 -0.74 -0.60 6.94
N VAL A 37 -0.73 -1.65 6.11
CA VAL A 37 -0.31 -1.53 4.72
C VAL A 37 -1.14 -0.37 4.17
N ILE A 38 -0.49 0.75 3.84
CA ILE A 38 -1.15 1.82 3.13
C ILE A 38 -1.39 1.25 1.73
N GLY A 39 -2.48 0.49 1.59
CA GLY A 39 -2.97 0.02 0.32
C GLY A 39 -3.12 1.25 -0.57
N GLU A 40 -2.67 1.15 -1.80
CA GLU A 40 -2.86 2.20 -2.81
C GLU A 40 -4.29 2.72 -2.69
N LYS A 41 -4.43 4.04 -2.50
CA LYS A 41 -5.72 4.71 -2.32
C LYS A 41 -6.68 4.13 -3.36
N SER A 42 -7.79 3.56 -2.90
CA SER A 42 -8.83 3.05 -3.79
C SER A 42 -9.19 4.15 -4.77
N LYS A 43 -8.82 3.98 -6.04
CA LYS A 43 -9.24 4.91 -7.09
C LYS A 43 -10.75 4.82 -7.15
N GLU A 44 -11.41 5.97 -7.01
CA GLU A 44 -12.86 6.08 -7.07
C GLU A 44 -13.34 5.50 -8.41
N PHE A 45 -14.04 4.37 -8.35
CA PHE A 45 -14.47 3.64 -9.54
C PHE A 45 -15.64 4.41 -10.16
N SER A 46 -15.33 5.31 -11.09
CA SER A 46 -16.35 6.00 -11.87
C SER A 46 -16.90 5.03 -12.92
N LEU A 47 -18.21 4.74 -12.85
CA LEU A 47 -18.93 3.86 -13.81
C LEU A 47 -18.68 4.25 -15.28
N SER A 48 -18.35 5.52 -15.55
CA SER A 48 -18.06 6.01 -16.90
C SER A 48 -16.62 5.76 -17.36
N LYS A 49 -15.67 5.54 -16.44
CA LYS A 49 -14.27 5.25 -16.77
C LYS A 49 -13.97 3.76 -16.93
N GLY A 50 -14.71 2.87 -16.26
CA GLY A 50 -14.31 1.45 -16.14
C GLY A 50 -14.22 0.66 -17.45
N ILE A 51 -15.08 0.92 -18.44
CA ILE A 51 -15.06 0.18 -19.73
C ILE A 51 -14.09 0.81 -20.74
N TRP A 52 -13.80 2.11 -20.57
CA TRP A 52 -13.06 2.91 -21.54
C TRP A 52 -11.70 3.38 -21.01
N SER A 53 -11.28 2.93 -19.82
CA SER A 53 -10.04 3.39 -19.17
C SER A 53 -8.78 2.98 -19.91
N ASP A 54 -8.82 1.85 -20.61
CA ASP A 54 -7.70 1.33 -21.41
C ASP A 54 -7.71 1.84 -22.85
N TYR A 55 -8.73 2.62 -23.20
CA TYR A 55 -8.87 3.22 -24.52
C TYR A 55 -8.52 4.70 -24.46
N ASP A 56 -7.57 5.13 -25.30
CA ASP A 56 -7.22 6.54 -25.47
C ASP A 56 -8.31 7.26 -26.30
N ILE A 57 -9.50 7.39 -25.73
CA ILE A 57 -10.66 7.98 -26.39
C ILE A 57 -11.00 9.30 -25.72
N GLU A 58 -10.73 10.39 -26.42
CA GLU A 58 -11.18 11.71 -26.01
C GLU A 58 -12.67 11.89 -26.31
N ALA A 59 -13.46 12.20 -25.28
CA ALA A 59 -14.90 12.46 -25.41
C ALA A 59 -15.24 13.58 -26.43
N ARG A 60 -14.31 14.51 -26.66
CA ARG A 60 -14.42 15.60 -27.63
C ARG A 60 -14.47 15.07 -29.07
N GLU A 61 -13.66 14.07 -29.41
CA GLU A 61 -13.64 13.47 -30.74
C GLU A 61 -14.91 12.71 -31.05
N LEU A 62 -15.45 11.97 -30.06
CA LEU A 62 -16.71 11.23 -30.20
C LEU A 62 -17.88 12.16 -30.50
N ARG A 63 -17.97 13.30 -29.80
CA ARG A 63 -19.04 14.29 -30.04
C ARG A 63 -18.93 14.88 -31.45
N HIS A 64 -17.72 15.17 -31.89
CA HIS A 64 -17.49 15.73 -33.22
C HIS A 64 -17.83 14.72 -34.34
N LYS A 65 -17.52 13.43 -34.15
CA LYS A 65 -17.95 12.36 -35.09
C LYS A 65 -19.46 12.15 -35.08
N ALA A 66 -20.12 12.23 -33.93
CA ALA A 66 -21.57 12.03 -33.82
C ALA A 66 -22.41 13.20 -34.39
N TRP A 67 -21.89 14.42 -34.38
CA TRP A 67 -22.58 15.62 -34.85
C TRP A 67 -22.17 16.09 -36.25
N LYS A 68 -21.13 15.51 -36.86
CA LYS A 68 -20.87 15.69 -38.28
C LYS A 68 -21.84 14.81 -39.09
N LYS A 69 -22.96 15.41 -39.46
CA LYS A 69 -23.86 14.92 -40.51
C LYS A 69 -23.63 15.72 -41.78
#